data_AF-A0AAU8YNV8-F1
#
_entry.id   AF-A0AAU8YNV8-F1
#
_cell.length_a   1.000
_cell.length_b   1.000
_cell.length_c   1.000
_cell.angle_alpha   90.00
_cell.angle_beta   90.00
_cell.angle_gamma   90.00
#
_symmetry.space_group_name_H-M   'P 1'
#
loop_
_entity.id
_entity.type
_entity.pdbx_description
1 polymer ?
#
loop_
_entity_poly.entity_id
_entity_poly.type
_entity_poly.pdbx_seq_one_letter_code
_entity_poly.pdbx_strand_id
1 'polypeptide(L)' 'MLSLPSAWLAELNDQPALVTDPDGRAAVLVELAFSAHRRSDVDADQLEDMLEFTEAARLWALIEHEEVA' A
#
# COMPACT_ATOMS: atom_id res chain seq x y z
N MET A 1 -12.74 13.62 4.80
CA MET A 1 -12.53 12.39 4.01
C MET A 1 -11.10 12.43 3.53
N LEU A 2 -10.27 11.45 3.88
CA LEU A 2 -8.91 11.34 3.37
C LEU A 2 -8.99 11.22 1.84
N SER A 3 -8.51 12.22 1.11
CA SER A 3 -8.41 12.19 -0.34
C SER A 3 -7.08 11.55 -0.73
N LEU A 4 -6.94 10.24 -0.46
CA LEU A 4 -5.73 9.50 -0.80
C LEU A 4 -5.62 9.31 -2.33
N PRO A 5 -4.39 9.19 -2.88
CA PRO A 5 -4.18 9.01 -4.31
C PRO A 5 -4.88 7.76 -4.85
N SER A 6 -5.65 7.90 -5.92
CA SER A 6 -6.43 6.81 -6.52
C SER A 6 -5.56 5.66 -7.02
N ALA A 7 -4.37 5.93 -7.55
CA ALA A 7 -3.42 4.91 -7.99
C ALA A 7 -2.91 4.05 -6.82
N TRP A 8 -2.63 4.68 -5.67
CA TRP A 8 -2.22 3.98 -4.46
C TRP A 8 -3.38 3.14 -3.89
N LEU A 9 -4.61 3.69 -3.87
CA LEU A 9 -5.80 2.93 -3.49
C LEU A 9 -6.08 1.75 -4.43
N ALA A 10 -5.83 1.87 -5.73
CA ALA A 10 -6.02 0.79 -6.67
C ALA A 10 -5.09 -0.40 -6.38
N GLU A 11 -3.80 -0.14 -6.13
CA GLU A 11 -2.84 -1.18 -5.72
C GLU A 11 -3.21 -1.79 -4.36
N LEU A 12 -3.63 -0.98 -3.37
CA LEU A 12 -4.01 -1.48 -2.05
C LEU A 12 -5.25 -2.39 -2.11
N ASN A 13 -6.18 -2.09 -3.02
CA ASN A 13 -7.41 -2.88 -3.20
C ASN A 13 -7.22 -4.10 -4.10
N ASP A 14 -6.07 -4.27 -4.77
CA ASP A 14 -5.76 -5.46 -5.56
C ASP A 14 -5.25 -6.60 -4.65
N GLN A 15 -6.17 -7.12 -3.84
CA GLN A 15 -5.92 -8.21 -2.90
C GLN A 15 -5.29 -9.45 -3.56
N PRO A 16 -5.75 -9.94 -4.73
CA PRO A 16 -5.10 -11.07 -5.40
C PRO A 16 -3.63 -10.82 -5.74
N ALA A 17 -3.29 -9.60 -6.19
CA ALA A 17 -1.91 -9.24 -6.49
C ALA A 17 -1.06 -9.13 -5.22
N LEU A 18 -1.61 -8.57 -4.14
CA LEU A 18 -0.97 -8.50 -2.83
C LEU A 18 -0.65 -9.89 -2.28
N VAL A 19 -1.60 -10.82 -2.31
CA VAL A 19 -1.37 -12.21 -1.86
C VAL A 19 -0.33 -12.90 -2.74
N THR A 20 -0.32 -12.65 -4.06
CA THR A 20 0.63 -13.31 -4.97
C THR A 20 2.08 -12.82 -4.80
N ASP A 21 2.30 -11.56 -4.44
CA ASP A 21 3.62 -10.96 -4.22
C ASP A 21 3.57 -9.90 -3.10
N PRO A 22 3.52 -10.32 -1.81
CA PRO A 22 3.31 -9.41 -0.69
C PRO A 22 4.39 -8.34 -0.57
N ASP A 23 5.66 -8.74 -0.65
CA ASP A 23 6.80 -7.84 -0.51
C ASP A 23 6.95 -6.92 -1.72
N GLY A 24 6.78 -7.44 -2.95
CA GLY A 24 6.89 -6.64 -4.16
C GLY A 24 5.77 -5.59 -4.26
N ARG A 25 4.54 -5.94 -3.90
CA ARG A 25 3.41 -4.99 -3.89
C ARG A 25 3.52 -3.97 -2.75
N ALA A 26 4.04 -4.36 -1.59
CA ALA A 26 4.34 -3.40 -0.53
C ALA A 26 5.38 -2.36 -0.98
N ALA A 27 6.42 -2.76 -1.69
CA ALA A 27 7.42 -1.82 -2.23
C ALA A 27 6.79 -0.82 -3.22
N VAL A 28 5.86 -1.26 -4.07
CA VAL A 28 5.11 -0.38 -4.99
C VAL A 28 4.25 0.63 -4.21
N LEU A 29 3.53 0.17 -3.19
CA LEU A 29 2.70 1.05 -2.35
C LEU A 29 3.54 2.12 -1.62
N VAL A 30 4.70 1.75 -1.07
CA VAL A 30 5.65 2.69 -0.46
C VAL A 30 6.13 3.73 -1.47
N GLU A 31 6.54 3.31 -2.67
CA GLU A 31 7.01 4.23 -3.71
C GLU A 31 5.90 5.20 -4.18
N LEU A 32 4.67 4.71 -4.30
CA LEU A 32 3.51 5.56 -4.63
C LEU A 32 3.21 6.58 -3.53
N ALA A 33 3.29 6.18 -2.26
CA ALA A 33 3.10 7.06 -1.11
C ALA A 33 4.15 8.19 -1.07
N PHE A 34 5.44 7.83 -1.16
CA PHE A 34 6.50 8.83 -1.20
C PHE A 34 6.43 9.71 -2.46
N SER A 35 6.04 9.15 -3.60
CA SER A 35 5.86 9.93 -4.84
C SER A 35 4.74 10.95 -4.71
N ALA A 36 3.62 10.60 -4.07
CA ALA A 36 2.53 11.52 -3.80
C ALA A 36 2.95 12.63 -2.84
N HIS A 37 3.66 12.30 -1.75
CA HIS A 37 4.15 13.29 -0.80
C HIS A 37 5.16 14.25 -1.44
N ARG A 38 6.08 13.75 -2.27
CA ARG A 38 7.04 14.59 -3.03
C ARG A 38 6.36 15.57 -3.98
N ARG A 39 5.18 15.23 -4.51
CA ARG A 39 4.37 16.14 -5.34
C ARG A 39 3.47 17.06 -4.52
N SER A 40 3.48 16.92 -3.19
CA SER A 40 2.57 17.60 -2.27
C SER A 40 1.09 17.27 -2.51
N ASP A 41 0.81 16.08 -3.08
CA ASP A 41 -0.56 15.55 -3.23
C ASP A 41 -1.13 15.10 -1.87
N VAL A 42 -0.24 14.72 -0.94
CA VAL A 42 -0.54 14.32 0.43
C VAL A 42 0.42 14.99 1.40
N ASP A 43 -0.07 15.35 2.58
CA ASP A 43 0.77 15.89 3.66
C ASP A 43 1.52 14.77 4.41
N ALA A 44 2.22 15.13 5.48
CA ALA A 44 3.02 14.18 6.26
C ALA A 44 2.17 13.20 7.05
N ASP A 45 1.03 13.65 7.60
CA ASP A 45 0.11 12.82 8.36
C ASP A 45 -0.55 11.78 7.44
N GLN A 46 -0.96 12.21 6.24
CA GLN A 46 -1.48 11.32 5.20
C GLN A 46 -0.42 10.35 4.67
N LEU A 47 0.85 10.76 4.58
CA LEU A 47 1.94 9.86 4.23
C LEU A 47 2.12 8.78 5.31
N GLU A 48 2.07 9.15 6.59
CA GLU A 48 2.14 8.21 7.70
C GLU A 48 1.01 7.18 7.62
N ASP A 49 -0.24 7.63 7.45
CA ASP A 49 -1.41 6.76 7.25
C ASP A 49 -1.18 5.79 6.07
N MET A 50 -0.71 6.27 4.93
CA MET A 50 -0.44 5.44 3.75
C MET A 50 0.63 4.37 4.03
N LEU A 51 1.68 4.69 4.79
CA LEU A 51 2.72 3.72 5.14
C LEU A 51 2.20 2.69 6.15
N GLU A 52 1.36 3.09 7.11
CA GLU A 52 0.72 2.17 8.05
C GLU A 52 -0.19 1.17 7.31
N PHE A 53 -1.06 1.65 6.41
CA PHE A 53 -1.92 0.78 5.60
C PHE A 53 -1.10 -0.15 4.70
N THR A 54 0.03 0.32 4.16
CA THR A 54 0.91 -0.50 3.34
C THR A 54 1.50 -1.67 4.14
N GLU A 55 1.98 -1.42 5.35
CA GLU A 55 2.51 -2.48 6.20
C GLU A 55 1.41 -3.43 6.69
N ALA A 56 0.23 -2.91 7.04
CA ALA A 56 -0.91 -3.73 7.42
C ALA A 56 -1.34 -4.68 6.27
N ALA A 57 -1.39 -4.17 5.03
CA ALA A 57 -1.70 -4.97 3.84
C ALA A 57 -0.63 -6.03 3.58
N ARG A 58 0.65 -5.67 3.75
CA ARG A 58 1.77 -6.62 3.62
C ARG A 58 1.67 -7.77 4.62
N LEU A 59 1.44 -7.46 5.90
CA LEU A 59 1.31 -8.46 6.96
C LEU A 59 0.11 -9.39 6.73
N TRP A 60 -1.03 -8.84 6.32
CA TRP A 60 -2.19 -9.64 5.93
C TRP A 60 -1.86 -10.55 4.74
N ALA A 61 -1.27 -10.00 3.68
CA ALA A 61 -0.95 -10.75 2.47
C ALA A 61 0.09 -11.85 2.70
N LEU A 62 1.04 -11.66 3.61
CA LEU A 62 2.00 -12.71 4.02
C LEU A 62 1.28 -13.91 4.68
N ILE A 63 0.31 -13.64 5.56
CA ILE A 63 -0.49 -14.69 6.21
C ILE A 63 -1.28 -15.45 5.14
N GLU A 64 -1.98 -14.75 4.25
CA GLU A 64 -2.79 -15.38 3.20
C GLU A 64 -1.93 -16.15 2.19
N HIS A 65 -0.74 -15.62 1.83
CA HIS A 65 0.18 -16.30 0.92
C HIS A 65 0.68 -17.62 1.51
N GLU A 66 0.95 -17.66 2.82
CA GLU A 66 1.31 -18.90 3.53
C GLU A 66 0.15 -19.90 3.61
N GLU A 67 -1.11 -19.45 3.67
CA GLU A 67 -2.29 -20.33 3.67
C GLU A 67 -2.61 -20.92 2.27
N VAL A 68 -2.16 -20.28 1.20
CA VAL A 68 -2.42 -20.67 -0.20
C VAL A 68 -1.28 -21.50 -0.81
N ALA A 69 -0.09 -21.51 -0.20
CA ALA A 69 1.12 -22.23 -0.63
C ALA A 69 1.12 -23.73 -0.25
#